data_AF-A0A7X7KH49-F1
#
_entry.id   AF-A0A7X7KH49-F1
#
_cell.length_a   1.000
_cell.length_b   1.000
_cell.length_c   1.000
_cell.angle_alpha   90.00
_cell.angle_beta   90.00
_cell.angle_gamma   90.00
#
_symmetry.space_group_name_H-M   'P 1'
#
loop_
_entity.id
_entity.type
_entity.pdbx_description
1 polymer ?
#
loop_
_entity_poly.entity_id
_entity_poly.type
_entity_poly.pdbx_seq_one_letter_code
_entity_poly.pdbx_strand_id
1 'polypeptide(L)'
;EGHESANPQSPIPTPQSLATSHQPLATNLSPLSPLPSPLFAVRTPTAIVTDLGTEFGVEVAINGDTTSHVFEGTVVIQAGIRGVGDAGMRDSDQRPATAVAGSKSDQSVALVAGQSVRVGRVCETHQEPATSAVVRFTQPTEPPQFARRLREPPKFIDLLDIVAGGDGTNGRRGRGISPADGRIMHEYVDARCLWIGQYNPVYAYRMIDGVFMPNGSNGQVQLDSAGHKFDGFPETLGRSWGSIWARAAKNESEQNVEEGWIYSITDLEDFTPDSRGLLAFCPNVGLTFDLEEVRKRYPEARLKGFHAVAGLASSSLSPPMADGRADLWIFVDGHLKYKRIGLARKDGPVEIDIELTDADHFLTLVSTDGGDGIIADWLVFGDPVLRISDAIE
;
A
#
# COMPACT_ATOMS: atom_id res chain seq x y z
N GLU A 1 68.58 -6.36 -13.39
CA GLU A 1 69.17 -6.21 -12.05
C GLU A 1 68.34 -5.13 -11.33
N GLY A 2 67.83 -5.26 -10.11
CA GLY A 2 67.98 -6.30 -9.11
C GLY A 2 66.68 -6.50 -8.31
N HIS A 3 66.64 -7.64 -7.63
CA HIS A 3 65.64 -8.08 -6.67
C HIS A 3 65.78 -7.33 -5.34
N GLU A 4 64.66 -7.02 -4.68
CA GLU A 4 64.56 -7.19 -3.23
C GLU A 4 63.11 -7.39 -2.77
N SER A 5 62.95 -8.27 -1.79
CA SER A 5 61.74 -8.91 -1.30
C SER A 5 61.35 -8.42 0.10
N ALA A 6 60.06 -8.26 0.41
CA ALA A 6 59.52 -8.47 1.77
C ALA A 6 57.98 -8.55 1.81
N ASN A 7 57.51 -9.75 2.17
CA ASN A 7 56.31 -10.22 2.91
C ASN A 7 54.92 -9.51 2.86
N PRO A 8 53.80 -10.27 2.84
CA PRO A 8 52.45 -9.76 2.69
C PRO A 8 51.75 -9.48 4.03
N GLN A 9 51.00 -8.38 4.09
CA GLN A 9 50.01 -8.10 5.15
C GLN A 9 48.62 -8.59 4.70
N SER A 10 47.99 -9.40 5.55
CA SER A 10 46.62 -9.88 5.41
C SER A 10 45.58 -8.76 5.56
N PRO A 11 44.55 -8.70 4.71
CA PRO A 11 43.32 -7.97 5.01
C PRO A 11 42.13 -8.92 5.26
N ILE A 12 41.65 -8.89 6.50
CA ILE A 12 40.24 -8.91 6.97
C ILE A 12 39.17 -9.46 5.98
N PRO A 13 38.45 -10.56 6.30
CA PRO A 13 37.35 -11.03 5.47
C PRO A 13 36.05 -10.22 5.71
N THR A 14 35.51 -9.66 4.64
CA THR A 14 34.13 -9.13 4.52
C THR A 14 33.08 -10.25 4.42
N PRO A 15 31.85 -10.06 4.93
CA PRO A 15 30.80 -11.08 4.86
C PRO A 15 30.25 -11.20 3.44
N GLN A 16 30.47 -12.35 2.80
CA GLN A 16 29.83 -12.71 1.53
C GLN A 16 28.45 -13.32 1.79
N SER A 17 27.48 -12.81 1.04
CA SER A 17 26.09 -13.23 0.96
C SER A 17 25.96 -14.72 0.61
N LEU A 18 25.19 -15.48 1.39
CA LEU A 18 24.86 -16.88 1.11
C LEU A 18 23.80 -16.94 0.00
N ALA A 19 24.22 -17.37 -1.19
CA ALA A 19 23.34 -17.69 -2.30
C ALA A 19 22.49 -18.94 -1.97
N THR A 20 21.17 -18.83 -2.12
CA THR A 20 20.22 -19.94 -2.06
C THR A 20 20.28 -20.75 -3.36
N SER A 21 20.80 -21.97 -3.29
CA SER A 21 20.75 -22.95 -4.38
C SER A 21 19.36 -23.61 -4.41
N HIS A 22 18.54 -23.26 -5.40
CA HIS A 22 17.33 -24.01 -5.73
C HIS A 22 17.65 -25.10 -6.75
N GLN A 23 17.50 -26.37 -6.36
CA GLN A 23 17.35 -27.48 -7.31
C GLN A 23 15.93 -28.05 -7.17
N PRO A 24 15.12 -28.12 -8.25
CA PRO A 24 13.83 -28.78 -8.20
C PRO A 24 14.00 -30.29 -8.35
N LEU A 25 13.50 -31.07 -7.39
CA LEU A 25 13.43 -32.53 -7.50
C LEU A 25 12.15 -32.92 -8.25
N ALA A 26 12.30 -33.77 -9.26
CA ALA A 26 11.22 -34.18 -10.19
C ALA A 26 10.02 -34.83 -9.47
N THR A 27 8.82 -34.32 -9.75
CA THR A 27 7.54 -34.84 -9.27
C THR A 27 6.92 -35.83 -10.27
N ASN A 28 6.71 -37.07 -9.83
CA ASN A 28 5.89 -38.06 -10.52
C ASN A 28 4.45 -37.90 -10.02
N LEU A 29 3.52 -37.55 -10.91
CA LEU A 29 2.15 -37.14 -10.58
C LEU A 29 1.20 -38.34 -10.47
N SER A 30 0.44 -38.41 -9.38
CA SER A 30 -0.84 -39.13 -9.30
C SER A 30 -1.97 -38.11 -9.05
N PRO A 31 -3.14 -38.20 -9.72
CA PRO A 31 -4.15 -37.15 -9.73
C PRO A 31 -5.25 -37.47 -8.72
N LEU A 32 -5.31 -36.74 -7.61
CA LEU A 32 -6.54 -36.53 -6.83
C LEU A 32 -6.27 -35.36 -5.84
N SER A 33 -6.95 -34.25 -6.12
CA SER A 33 -7.04 -33.00 -5.33
C SER A 33 -5.83 -32.04 -5.40
N PRO A 34 -5.93 -30.90 -6.12
CA PRO A 34 -4.97 -29.82 -5.97
C PRO A 34 -5.34 -29.02 -4.71
N LEU A 35 -4.72 -29.36 -3.57
CA LEU A 35 -4.58 -28.38 -2.50
C LEU A 35 -3.75 -27.21 -3.06
N PRO A 36 -4.14 -25.94 -2.84
CA PRO A 36 -3.41 -24.81 -3.39
C PRO A 36 -1.96 -24.82 -2.87
N SER A 37 -1.01 -24.73 -3.79
CA SER A 37 0.43 -24.68 -3.52
C SER A 37 0.91 -23.23 -3.30
N PRO A 38 1.99 -23.01 -2.52
CA PRO A 38 2.91 -24.01 -1.98
C PRO A 38 2.78 -24.15 -0.47
N LEU A 39 2.26 -25.28 -0.02
CA LEU A 39 2.43 -25.75 1.35
C LEU A 39 3.94 -26.00 1.55
N PHE A 40 4.58 -25.24 2.42
CA PHE A 40 5.99 -25.43 2.77
C PHE A 40 6.12 -25.98 4.19
N ALA A 41 7.28 -26.55 4.51
CA ALA A 41 7.57 -27.03 5.85
C ALA A 41 8.89 -26.45 6.36
N VAL A 42 8.87 -25.89 7.57
CA VAL A 42 10.07 -25.44 8.27
C VAL A 42 10.59 -26.60 9.10
N ARG A 43 11.83 -27.01 8.83
CA ARG A 43 12.51 -28.07 9.60
C ARG A 43 13.48 -27.45 10.59
N THR A 44 13.33 -27.80 11.85
CA THR A 44 14.18 -27.35 12.96
C THR A 44 14.84 -28.56 13.64
N PRO A 45 15.77 -28.35 14.58
CA PRO A 45 16.43 -29.45 15.29
C PRO A 45 15.51 -30.35 16.12
N THR A 46 14.32 -29.86 16.48
CA THR A 46 13.34 -30.55 17.34
C THR A 46 11.95 -30.71 16.72
N ALA A 47 11.64 -30.07 15.59
CA ALA A 47 10.31 -30.09 14.99
C ALA A 47 10.31 -29.93 13.45
N ILE A 48 9.20 -30.32 12.84
CA ILE A 48 8.81 -29.96 11.49
C ILE A 48 7.47 -29.22 11.59
N VAL A 49 7.43 -27.98 11.14
CA VAL A 49 6.23 -27.14 11.11
C VAL A 49 5.73 -27.08 9.67
N THR A 50 4.58 -27.70 9.40
CA THR A 50 3.98 -27.78 8.07
C THR A 50 2.88 -26.75 7.95
N ASP A 51 3.00 -25.87 6.96
CA ASP A 51 1.96 -24.91 6.57
C ASP A 51 0.75 -25.64 5.99
N LEU A 52 -0.46 -25.14 6.29
CA LEU A 52 -1.74 -25.56 5.71
C LEU A 52 -2.58 -24.35 5.24
N GLY A 53 -1.93 -23.24 4.88
CA GLY A 53 -2.56 -22.00 4.39
C GLY A 53 -2.58 -20.89 5.44
N THR A 54 -1.41 -20.51 5.97
CA THR A 54 -1.29 -19.90 7.30
C THR A 54 -0.28 -18.75 7.37
N GLU A 55 -0.50 -17.79 8.28
CA GLU A 55 0.53 -16.88 8.82
C GLU A 55 1.04 -17.42 10.17
N PHE A 56 2.32 -17.83 10.25
CA PHE A 56 2.94 -18.35 11.48
C PHE A 56 4.40 -17.92 11.64
N GLY A 57 4.87 -17.89 12.89
CA GLY A 57 6.27 -17.64 13.24
C GLY A 57 6.93 -18.90 13.81
N VAL A 58 8.21 -19.11 13.49
CA VAL A 58 9.04 -20.18 14.06
C VAL A 58 10.32 -19.58 14.63
N GLU A 59 10.56 -19.80 15.92
CA GLU A 59 11.78 -19.42 16.63
C GLU A 59 12.58 -20.67 17.00
N VAL A 60 13.89 -20.63 16.83
CA VAL A 60 14.80 -21.70 17.28
C VAL A 60 15.79 -21.12 18.28
N ALA A 61 15.68 -21.55 19.53
CA ALA A 61 16.60 -21.14 20.58
C ALA A 61 17.99 -21.78 20.40
N ILE A 62 19.02 -21.24 21.05
CA ILE A 62 20.41 -21.72 20.95
C ILE A 62 20.56 -23.20 21.37
N ASN A 63 19.68 -23.69 22.25
CA ASN A 63 19.62 -25.08 22.68
C ASN A 63 18.90 -26.01 21.68
N GLY A 64 18.40 -25.46 20.57
CA GLY A 64 17.68 -26.17 19.52
C GLY A 64 16.17 -26.29 19.74
N ASP A 65 15.62 -25.75 20.83
CA ASP A 65 14.18 -25.76 21.08
C ASP A 65 13.45 -24.90 20.04
N THR A 66 12.29 -25.38 19.60
CA THR A 66 11.49 -24.71 18.57
C THR A 66 10.23 -24.14 19.18
N THR A 67 9.99 -22.84 19.05
CA THR A 67 8.70 -22.24 19.40
C THR A 67 7.96 -21.88 18.12
N SER A 68 6.68 -22.19 18.05
CA SER A 68 5.82 -21.83 16.92
C SER A 68 4.58 -21.08 17.39
N HIS A 69 4.24 -20.02 16.67
CA HIS A 69 3.09 -19.15 16.93
C HIS A 69 2.24 -19.06 15.68
N VAL A 70 0.92 -19.28 15.78
CA VAL A 70 0.00 -19.16 14.64
C VAL A 70 -0.79 -17.85 14.76
N PHE A 71 -0.70 -17.02 13.72
CA PHE A 71 -1.41 -15.75 13.64
C PHE A 71 -2.73 -15.90 12.87
N GLU A 72 -2.72 -16.65 11.78
CA GLU A 72 -3.89 -16.93 10.94
C GLU A 72 -3.75 -18.32 10.30
N GLY A 73 -4.83 -19.07 10.10
CA GLY A 73 -4.77 -20.41 9.49
C GLY A 73 -4.47 -21.55 10.46
N THR A 74 -3.92 -22.64 9.95
CA THR A 74 -3.60 -23.88 10.69
C THR A 74 -2.19 -24.39 10.35
N VAL A 75 -1.42 -24.81 11.34
CA VAL A 75 -0.17 -25.55 11.12
C VAL A 75 -0.21 -26.91 11.78
N VAL A 76 0.54 -27.86 11.24
CA VAL A 76 0.84 -29.13 11.91
C VAL A 76 2.30 -29.15 12.32
N ILE A 77 2.54 -29.32 13.62
CA ILE A 77 3.87 -29.40 14.20
C ILE A 77 4.14 -30.83 14.58
N GLN A 78 5.15 -31.44 13.98
CA GLN A 78 5.59 -32.79 14.27
C GLN A 78 6.94 -32.75 15.00
N ALA A 79 7.02 -33.33 16.19
CA ALA A 79 8.28 -33.44 16.91
C ALA A 79 9.23 -34.45 16.21
N GLY A 80 10.52 -34.13 16.17
CA GLY A 80 11.54 -35.01 15.57
C GLY A 80 12.95 -34.60 15.96
N ILE A 81 13.86 -35.57 16.10
CA ILE A 81 15.23 -35.32 16.54
C ILE A 81 16.20 -35.60 15.40
N ARG A 82 17.08 -34.64 15.10
CA ARG A 82 18.28 -34.90 14.32
C ARG A 82 19.36 -35.39 15.27
N GLY A 83 19.76 -36.66 15.15
CA GLY A 83 20.87 -37.23 15.93
C GLY A 83 22.16 -36.45 15.62
N VAL A 84 22.78 -35.88 16.66
CA VAL A 84 24.14 -35.35 16.55
C VAL A 84 25.06 -36.53 16.77
N GLY A 85 25.52 -37.16 15.68
CA GLY A 85 26.59 -38.15 15.72
C GLY A 85 27.93 -37.43 15.96
N ASP A 86 28.68 -37.91 16.94
CA ASP A 86 30.05 -37.45 17.20
C ASP A 86 30.96 -37.82 16.00
N ALA A 87 31.84 -36.89 15.62
CA ALA A 87 32.80 -36.95 14.50
C ALA A 87 32.26 -36.75 13.05
N GLY A 88 32.45 -35.52 12.57
CA GLY A 88 32.86 -35.13 11.20
C GLY A 88 32.49 -35.99 9.99
N MET A 89 31.32 -35.72 9.39
CA MET A 89 31.08 -35.65 7.94
C MET A 89 29.59 -35.33 7.74
N ARG A 90 29.28 -34.19 7.11
CA ARG A 90 27.91 -33.74 6.87
C ARG A 90 27.36 -34.47 5.65
N ASP A 91 26.49 -35.45 5.88
CA ASP A 91 25.55 -35.93 4.87
C ASP A 91 24.21 -35.23 5.09
N SER A 92 23.91 -34.24 4.26
CA SER A 92 22.75 -33.35 4.41
C SER A 92 21.41 -34.02 4.06
N ASP A 93 21.44 -35.24 3.53
CA ASP A 93 20.28 -35.91 2.93
C ASP A 93 19.63 -36.96 3.84
N GLN A 94 20.14 -37.16 5.06
CA GLN A 94 19.49 -38.07 6.00
C GLN A 94 18.17 -37.49 6.52
N ARG A 95 17.08 -38.05 6.00
CA ARG A 95 15.71 -37.96 6.54
C ARG A 95 15.77 -38.11 8.07
N PRO A 96 15.11 -37.25 8.86
CA PRO A 96 15.02 -37.47 10.30
C PRO A 96 14.44 -38.87 10.52
N ALA A 97 15.11 -39.67 11.34
CA ALA A 97 14.67 -41.02 11.64
C ALA A 97 13.23 -40.94 12.16
N THR A 98 12.26 -41.38 11.35
CA THR A 98 10.95 -41.75 11.84
C THR A 98 11.20 -42.77 12.94
N ALA A 99 10.86 -42.40 14.18
CA ALA A 99 10.90 -43.29 15.32
C ALA A 99 10.24 -44.61 14.92
N VAL A 100 11.02 -45.69 14.89
CA VAL A 100 10.53 -47.00 14.51
C VAL A 100 9.64 -47.53 15.64
N ALA A 101 8.36 -47.67 15.27
CA ALA A 101 7.28 -48.44 15.88
C ALA A 101 7.53 -49.13 17.22
N GLY A 102 6.84 -48.66 18.25
CA GLY A 102 6.65 -49.36 19.51
C GLY A 102 5.97 -48.48 20.55
N SER A 103 4.63 -48.54 20.59
CA SER A 103 3.72 -47.90 21.56
C SER A 103 3.22 -46.48 21.23
N LYS A 104 1.89 -46.32 21.37
CA LYS A 104 1.07 -45.18 20.96
C LYS A 104 1.43 -43.89 21.70
N SER A 105 1.97 -42.89 20.99
CA SER A 105 1.46 -41.52 21.04
C SER A 105 1.96 -40.71 19.85
N ASP A 106 1.01 -40.17 19.10
CA ASP A 106 1.22 -39.18 18.05
C ASP A 106 1.93 -37.95 18.63
N GLN A 107 3.13 -37.64 18.18
CA GLN A 107 3.80 -36.37 18.54
C GLN A 107 3.60 -35.32 17.45
N SER A 108 2.37 -35.18 16.98
CA SER A 108 1.95 -34.08 16.12
C SER A 108 0.86 -33.25 16.80
N VAL A 109 0.99 -31.93 16.76
CA VAL A 109 -0.01 -31.00 17.28
C VAL A 109 -0.45 -30.10 16.14
N ALA A 110 -1.77 -30.00 15.92
CA ALA A 110 -2.34 -28.97 15.07
C ALA A 110 -2.55 -27.70 15.90
N LEU A 111 -2.04 -26.57 15.41
CA LEU A 111 -2.29 -25.26 16.02
C LEU A 111 -3.16 -24.43 15.07
N VAL A 112 -4.11 -23.70 15.65
CA VAL A 112 -4.93 -22.69 14.96
C VAL A 112 -4.56 -21.27 15.39
N ALA A 113 -5.09 -20.26 14.71
CA ALA A 113 -4.89 -18.84 15.03
C ALA A 113 -4.99 -18.54 16.55
N GLY A 114 -3.99 -17.82 17.06
CA GLY A 114 -3.87 -17.47 18.48
C GLY A 114 -3.22 -18.54 19.35
N GLN A 115 -2.91 -19.72 18.83
CA GLN A 115 -2.23 -20.78 19.57
C GLN A 115 -0.73 -20.76 19.36
N SER A 116 -0.01 -21.32 20.34
CA SER A 116 1.44 -21.43 20.28
C SER A 116 1.91 -22.69 20.99
N VAL A 117 3.08 -23.20 20.59
CA VAL A 117 3.71 -24.33 21.27
C VAL A 117 5.22 -24.24 21.16
N ARG A 118 5.91 -24.68 22.21
CA ARG A 118 7.35 -24.89 22.24
C ARG A 118 7.64 -26.38 22.28
N VAL A 119 8.62 -26.80 21.49
CA VAL A 119 9.05 -28.18 21.29
C VAL A 119 10.51 -28.26 21.70
N GLY A 120 10.75 -28.72 22.93
CA GLY A 120 12.08 -28.73 23.55
C GLY A 120 12.59 -30.10 23.93
N ARG A 121 13.91 -30.26 24.03
CA ARG A 121 14.55 -31.53 24.44
C ARG A 121 14.46 -31.72 25.95
N VAL A 122 14.16 -32.93 26.39
CA VAL A 122 14.28 -33.32 27.80
C VAL A 122 15.70 -33.85 28.03
N CYS A 123 16.47 -33.17 28.89
CA CYS A 123 17.66 -33.76 29.49
C CYS A 123 17.21 -34.60 30.67
N GLU A 124 17.25 -35.93 30.56
CA GLU A 124 17.04 -36.82 31.70
C GLU A 124 18.16 -36.58 32.74
N THR A 125 17.82 -35.89 33.81
CA THR A 125 18.68 -35.80 34.98
C THR A 125 18.73 -37.17 35.65
N HIS A 126 19.85 -37.86 35.46
CA HIS A 126 20.38 -39.00 36.21
C HIS A 126 19.60 -40.32 36.18
N GLN A 127 20.32 -41.33 35.64
CA GLN A 127 20.22 -42.80 35.75
C GLN A 127 19.51 -43.57 34.61
N GLU A 128 20.37 -44.27 33.84
CA GLU A 128 20.15 -45.39 32.88
C GLU A 128 19.81 -45.09 31.40
N PRO A 129 20.16 -46.00 30.46
CA PRO A 129 20.97 -45.66 29.28
C PRO A 129 20.19 -45.12 28.08
N ALA A 130 20.88 -44.19 27.39
CA ALA A 130 20.49 -43.52 26.16
C ALA A 130 20.00 -44.45 25.05
N THR A 131 18.71 -44.38 24.72
CA THR A 131 18.22 -44.78 23.38
C THR A 131 17.07 -43.95 22.82
N SER A 132 16.57 -42.92 23.52
CA SER A 132 15.64 -41.97 22.90
C SER A 132 15.72 -40.63 23.61
N ALA A 133 16.33 -39.63 22.98
CA ALA A 133 16.07 -38.25 23.39
C ALA A 133 14.55 -38.04 23.26
N VAL A 134 13.90 -37.56 24.31
CA VAL A 134 12.47 -37.29 24.32
C VAL A 134 12.26 -35.80 24.11
N VAL A 135 11.32 -35.44 23.25
CA VAL A 135 10.93 -34.04 23.00
C VAL A 135 9.60 -33.79 23.69
N ARG A 136 9.41 -32.60 24.28
CA ARG A 136 8.19 -32.23 24.99
C ARG A 136 7.59 -30.97 24.40
N PHE A 137 6.26 -30.99 24.25
CA PHE A 137 5.45 -29.81 23.96
C PHE A 137 5.18 -29.03 25.26
N THR A 138 5.50 -27.74 25.27
CA THR A 138 5.20 -26.80 26.36
C THR A 138 4.54 -25.55 25.79
N GLN A 139 3.80 -24.82 26.64
CA GLN A 139 3.27 -23.51 26.27
C GLN A 139 4.39 -22.47 26.43
N PRO A 140 4.73 -21.69 25.40
CA PRO A 140 5.69 -20.61 25.55
C PRO A 140 5.14 -19.55 26.51
N THR A 141 5.99 -19.05 27.40
CA THR A 141 5.65 -18.03 28.41
C THR A 141 5.94 -16.60 27.94
N GLU A 142 6.67 -16.45 26.83
CA GLU A 142 7.03 -15.15 26.26
C GLU A 142 6.31 -14.92 24.93
N PRO A 143 5.88 -13.68 24.65
CA PRO A 143 5.28 -13.33 23.35
C PRO A 143 6.33 -13.37 22.24
N PRO A 144 5.93 -13.62 20.97
CA PRO A 144 6.85 -13.68 19.84
C PRO A 144 7.60 -12.35 19.69
N GLN A 145 8.93 -12.42 19.60
CA GLN A 145 9.78 -11.24 19.47
C GLN A 145 9.76 -10.63 18.06
N PHE A 146 9.33 -11.39 17.05
CA PHE A 146 9.24 -10.94 15.67
C PHE A 146 7.99 -11.52 14.99
N ALA A 147 7.05 -10.65 14.60
CA ALA A 147 5.91 -10.99 13.76
C ALA A 147 5.90 -10.03 12.56
N ARG A 148 6.07 -10.56 11.35
CA ARG A 148 5.92 -9.79 10.10
C ARG A 148 4.57 -10.16 9.48
N ARG A 149 3.57 -9.28 9.66
CA ARG A 149 2.30 -9.39 8.91
C ARG A 149 2.57 -9.11 7.44
N LEU A 150 2.40 -10.12 6.60
CA LEU A 150 2.34 -9.94 5.15
C LEU A 150 0.94 -9.41 4.83
N ARG A 151 0.80 -8.08 4.77
CA ARG A 151 -0.47 -7.48 4.33
C ARG A 151 -0.67 -7.84 2.86
N GLU A 152 -1.85 -8.35 2.52
CA GLU A 152 -2.25 -8.47 1.13
C GLU A 152 -2.09 -7.10 0.44
N PRO A 153 -1.61 -7.06 -0.81
CA PRO A 153 -1.55 -5.83 -1.57
C PRO A 153 -2.95 -5.18 -1.62
N PRO A 154 -3.07 -3.86 -1.46
CA PRO A 154 -4.36 -3.21 -1.55
C PRO A 154 -4.97 -3.41 -2.93
N LYS A 155 -6.30 -3.50 -3.03
CA LYS A 155 -7.01 -3.65 -4.31
C LYS A 155 -6.99 -2.36 -5.15
N PHE A 156 -6.86 -1.22 -4.47
CA PHE A 156 -6.75 0.11 -5.02
C PHE A 156 -6.09 1.00 -3.97
N ILE A 157 -5.57 2.15 -4.39
CA ILE A 157 -5.08 3.22 -3.50
C ILE A 157 -6.09 4.36 -3.54
N ASP A 158 -6.62 4.75 -2.39
CA ASP A 158 -7.62 5.81 -2.24
C ASP A 158 -6.97 7.20 -2.23
N LEU A 159 -7.23 8.02 -3.26
CA LEU A 159 -6.62 9.35 -3.36
C LEU A 159 -7.20 10.34 -2.35
N LEU A 160 -8.42 10.13 -1.85
CA LEU A 160 -8.99 10.96 -0.77
C LEU A 160 -8.24 10.74 0.54
N ASP A 161 -7.87 9.50 0.84
CA ASP A 161 -7.05 9.17 2.00
C ASP A 161 -5.67 9.84 1.88
N ILE A 162 -5.04 9.81 0.71
CA ILE A 162 -3.76 10.50 0.45
C ILE A 162 -3.88 12.01 0.65
N VAL A 163 -4.90 12.66 0.09
CA VAL A 163 -5.15 14.11 0.28
C VAL A 163 -5.38 14.44 1.76
N ALA A 164 -6.00 13.52 2.51
CA ALA A 164 -6.17 13.65 3.95
C ALA A 164 -4.93 13.22 4.77
N GLY A 165 -3.78 13.01 4.13
CA GLY A 165 -2.50 12.68 4.76
C GLY A 165 -2.34 11.24 5.19
N GLY A 166 -3.18 10.33 4.69
CA GLY A 166 -3.05 8.89 4.82
C GLY A 166 -2.09 8.29 3.79
N ASP A 167 -2.10 6.96 3.69
CA ASP A 167 -1.27 6.21 2.76
C ASP A 167 -2.05 5.65 1.56
N GLY A 168 -3.35 5.91 1.49
CA GLY A 168 -4.27 5.37 0.48
C GLY A 168 -5.01 4.12 0.93
N THR A 169 -4.81 3.66 2.18
CA THR A 169 -5.45 2.46 2.75
C THR A 169 -6.11 2.68 4.11
N ASN A 170 -6.04 3.89 4.68
CA ASN A 170 -6.55 4.17 6.03
C ASN A 170 -7.95 4.78 6.05
N GLY A 171 -8.46 5.24 4.91
CA GLY A 171 -9.80 5.83 4.79
C GLY A 171 -9.95 7.21 5.46
N ARG A 172 -8.87 7.98 5.62
CA ARG A 172 -8.92 9.32 6.21
C ARG A 172 -9.69 10.29 5.31
N ARG A 173 -10.43 11.19 5.96
CA ARG A 173 -11.22 12.28 5.37
C ARG A 173 -11.16 13.50 6.29
N GLY A 174 -11.82 14.58 5.91
CA GLY A 174 -11.93 15.78 6.75
C GLY A 174 -10.62 16.56 6.86
N ARG A 175 -9.81 16.52 5.80
CA ARG A 175 -8.58 17.30 5.65
C ARG A 175 -8.43 17.73 4.20
N GLY A 176 -7.62 18.75 3.99
CA GLY A 176 -7.36 19.26 2.66
C GLY A 176 -6.03 19.99 2.52
N ILE A 177 -5.87 20.61 1.37
CA ILE A 177 -4.65 21.30 0.96
C ILE A 177 -5.06 22.67 0.41
N SER A 178 -4.36 23.70 0.85
CA SER A 178 -4.50 25.04 0.29
C SER A 178 -3.96 25.04 -1.14
N PRO A 179 -4.76 25.39 -2.15
CA PRO A 179 -4.29 25.42 -3.54
C PRO A 179 -3.30 26.57 -3.81
N ALA A 180 -3.21 27.57 -2.93
CA ALA A 180 -2.31 28.71 -3.11
C ALA A 180 -0.86 28.42 -2.71
N ASP A 181 -0.64 27.59 -1.70
CA ASP A 181 0.66 27.43 -1.03
C ASP A 181 0.97 26.01 -0.56
N GLY A 182 0.08 25.04 -0.80
CA GLY A 182 0.28 23.64 -0.43
C GLY A 182 0.17 23.35 1.07
N ARG A 183 -0.27 24.31 1.89
CA ARG A 183 -0.43 24.09 3.34
C ARG A 183 -1.58 23.13 3.64
N ILE A 184 -1.40 22.31 4.67
CA ILE A 184 -2.41 21.38 5.14
C ILE A 184 -3.52 22.14 5.87
N MET A 185 -4.75 21.82 5.48
CA MET A 185 -5.97 22.38 6.04
C MET A 185 -6.65 21.33 6.93
N HIS A 186 -6.92 21.71 8.17
CA HIS A 186 -7.59 20.84 9.16
C HIS A 186 -9.10 21.04 9.21
N GLU A 187 -9.58 22.08 8.54
CA GLU A 187 -10.98 22.44 8.41
C GLU A 187 -11.22 22.86 6.96
N TYR A 188 -12.44 22.64 6.46
CA TYR A 188 -12.81 23.12 5.15
C TYR A 188 -12.84 24.65 5.18
N VAL A 189 -12.16 25.29 4.22
CA VAL A 189 -12.18 26.74 4.09
C VAL A 189 -13.11 27.08 2.94
N ASP A 190 -14.20 27.79 3.22
CA ASP A 190 -15.14 28.24 2.20
C ASP A 190 -14.88 29.71 1.83
N ALA A 191 -13.71 29.99 1.25
CA ALA A 191 -13.29 31.34 0.95
C ALA A 191 -12.52 31.44 -0.38
N ARG A 192 -12.49 32.64 -0.95
CA ARG A 192 -11.69 32.93 -2.15
C ARG A 192 -10.21 32.71 -1.86
N CYS A 193 -9.56 31.97 -2.74
CA CYS A 193 -8.12 31.74 -2.72
C CYS A 193 -7.43 32.60 -3.80
N LEU A 194 -6.31 33.22 -3.44
CA LEU A 194 -5.48 34.05 -4.33
C LEU A 194 -4.08 33.44 -4.44
N TRP A 195 -3.58 33.32 -5.65
CA TRP A 195 -2.29 32.68 -5.93
C TRP A 195 -1.23 33.67 -6.45
N ILE A 196 0.04 33.32 -6.23
CA ILE A 196 1.21 34.20 -6.39
C ILE A 196 2.14 33.84 -7.55
N GLY A 197 1.79 32.90 -8.44
CA GLY A 197 2.56 32.69 -9.68
C GLY A 197 3.35 31.39 -9.82
N GLN A 198 3.38 30.49 -8.82
CA GLN A 198 4.34 29.37 -8.79
C GLN A 198 3.74 28.00 -8.47
N TYR A 199 4.44 26.95 -8.90
CA TYR A 199 4.22 25.58 -8.43
C TYR A 199 4.64 25.48 -6.96
N ASN A 200 3.79 24.91 -6.11
CA ASN A 200 4.03 24.79 -4.67
C ASN A 200 4.12 23.32 -4.26
N PRO A 201 5.32 22.82 -3.92
CA PRO A 201 5.47 21.46 -3.41
C PRO A 201 4.73 21.27 -2.08
N VAL A 202 4.10 20.10 -1.89
CA VAL A 202 3.38 19.75 -0.64
C VAL A 202 4.27 18.85 0.23
N TYR A 203 5.28 19.43 0.86
CA TYR A 203 6.28 18.66 1.63
C TYR A 203 5.72 17.85 2.81
N ALA A 204 4.54 18.20 3.31
CA ALA A 204 3.91 17.49 4.43
C ALA A 204 3.46 16.08 4.04
N TYR A 205 3.07 15.85 2.78
CA TYR A 205 2.51 14.58 2.30
C TYR A 205 3.31 14.07 1.10
N ARG A 206 4.15 13.06 1.32
CA ARG A 206 5.10 12.55 0.30
C ARG A 206 4.46 12.09 -1.01
N MET A 207 3.26 11.51 -0.96
CA MET A 207 2.55 11.04 -2.16
C MET A 207 1.87 12.17 -2.95
N ILE A 208 1.99 13.41 -2.48
CA ILE A 208 1.51 14.60 -3.17
C ILE A 208 2.74 15.43 -3.52
N ASP A 209 2.98 15.56 -4.81
CA ASP A 209 4.11 16.31 -5.31
C ASP A 209 3.90 17.81 -5.04
N GLY A 210 2.73 18.34 -5.41
CA GLY A 210 2.46 19.75 -5.28
C GLY A 210 1.11 20.21 -5.81
N VAL A 211 0.88 21.52 -5.67
CA VAL A 211 -0.31 22.22 -6.13
C VAL A 211 0.07 23.48 -6.90
N PHE A 212 -0.82 23.93 -7.78
CA PHE A 212 -0.66 25.15 -8.56
C PHE A 212 -2.02 25.71 -8.97
N MET A 213 -2.05 26.94 -9.50
CA MET A 213 -3.23 27.49 -10.15
C MET A 213 -2.95 27.73 -11.64
N PRO A 214 -3.56 26.98 -12.57
CA PRO A 214 -3.40 27.22 -14.00
C PRO A 214 -3.90 28.62 -14.39
N ASN A 215 -3.09 29.32 -15.19
CA ASN A 215 -3.47 30.56 -15.86
C ASN A 215 -2.71 30.70 -17.17
N GLY A 216 -3.42 30.55 -18.29
CA GLY A 216 -2.85 30.63 -19.64
C GLY A 216 -2.19 31.98 -19.96
N SER A 217 -2.57 33.07 -19.27
CA SER A 217 -1.92 34.38 -19.45
C SER A 217 -0.45 34.39 -19.02
N ASN A 218 -0.03 33.43 -18.19
CA ASN A 218 1.36 33.26 -17.77
C ASN A 218 2.20 32.45 -18.78
N GLY A 219 1.61 31.99 -19.89
CA GLY A 219 2.25 31.11 -20.87
C GLY A 219 2.34 29.68 -20.36
N GLN A 220 3.55 29.12 -20.32
CA GLN A 220 3.77 27.74 -19.88
C GLN A 220 3.57 27.60 -18.36
N VAL A 221 2.59 26.81 -17.93
CA VAL A 221 2.32 26.49 -16.53
C VAL A 221 3.04 25.19 -16.15
N GLN A 222 3.79 25.20 -15.05
CA GLN A 222 4.43 24.00 -14.49
C GLN A 222 3.40 23.10 -13.80
N LEU A 223 3.47 21.80 -14.11
CA LEU A 223 2.51 20.79 -13.65
C LEU A 223 3.04 19.95 -12.49
N ASP A 224 4.37 19.74 -12.41
CA ASP A 224 5.00 18.86 -11.44
C ASP A 224 6.43 19.32 -11.09
N SER A 225 7.03 18.69 -10.08
CA SER A 225 8.38 19.00 -9.59
C SER A 225 9.50 18.60 -10.55
N ALA A 226 9.24 17.67 -11.49
CA ALA A 226 10.15 17.38 -12.61
C ALA A 226 10.20 18.51 -13.65
N GLY A 227 9.29 19.47 -13.55
CA GLY A 227 9.28 20.66 -14.37
C GLY A 227 8.58 20.46 -15.70
N HIS A 228 7.74 19.43 -15.85
CA HIS A 228 6.86 19.34 -17.02
C HIS A 228 5.93 20.56 -17.05
N LYS A 229 5.67 21.07 -18.25
CA LYS A 229 4.89 22.29 -18.47
C LYS A 229 3.84 22.10 -19.54
N PHE A 230 2.80 22.90 -19.46
CA PHE A 230 1.73 22.94 -20.46
C PHE A 230 1.33 24.38 -20.76
N ASP A 231 1.11 24.70 -22.03
CA ASP A 231 0.76 26.04 -22.53
C ASP A 231 -0.66 26.13 -23.11
N GLY A 232 -1.44 25.06 -23.01
CA GLY A 232 -2.79 24.98 -23.58
C GLY A 232 -3.93 25.35 -22.63
N PHE A 233 -3.64 25.87 -21.43
CA PHE A 233 -4.68 26.33 -20.50
C PHE A 233 -5.32 27.64 -20.98
N PRO A 234 -6.62 27.86 -20.74
CA PRO A 234 -7.25 29.15 -20.98
C PRO A 234 -6.66 30.23 -20.05
N GLU A 235 -6.82 31.49 -20.45
CA GLU A 235 -6.58 32.62 -19.54
C GLU A 235 -7.57 32.56 -18.37
N THR A 236 -7.06 32.64 -17.15
CA THR A 236 -7.87 32.63 -15.93
C THR A 236 -7.58 33.87 -15.10
N LEU A 237 -8.40 34.14 -14.10
CA LEU A 237 -8.15 35.26 -13.17
C LEU A 237 -7.11 34.93 -12.09
N GLY A 238 -6.53 33.72 -12.08
CA GLY A 238 -5.61 33.25 -11.05
C GLY A 238 -6.26 33.18 -9.65
N ARG A 239 -7.55 32.85 -9.62
CA ARG A 239 -8.37 32.78 -8.40
C ARG A 239 -9.09 31.45 -8.36
N SER A 240 -9.24 30.90 -7.18
CA SER A 240 -10.08 29.73 -6.91
C SER A 240 -10.98 29.97 -5.69
N TRP A 241 -11.76 28.96 -5.33
CA TRP A 241 -12.62 28.97 -4.16
C TRP A 241 -12.39 27.71 -3.32
N GLY A 242 -12.16 27.93 -2.03
CA GLY A 242 -11.97 26.90 -1.03
C GLY A 242 -10.68 26.09 -1.13
N SER A 243 -10.57 25.10 -0.24
CA SER A 243 -9.45 24.16 -0.19
C SER A 243 -9.71 22.94 -1.08
N ILE A 244 -8.64 22.29 -1.54
CA ILE A 244 -8.70 20.94 -2.09
C ILE A 244 -9.05 20.02 -0.93
N TRP A 245 -10.27 19.47 -0.88
CA TRP A 245 -10.82 18.89 0.35
C TRP A 245 -11.32 17.46 0.17
N ALA A 246 -10.83 16.54 1.00
CA ALA A 246 -11.26 15.15 1.00
C ALA A 246 -12.46 14.96 1.95
N ARG A 247 -13.67 14.92 1.40
CA ARG A 247 -14.92 14.72 2.13
C ARG A 247 -15.35 13.25 2.06
N ALA A 248 -15.84 12.69 3.17
CA ALA A 248 -16.46 11.37 3.22
C ALA A 248 -17.84 11.36 2.52
N ALA A 249 -18.24 10.23 1.90
CA ALA A 249 -19.59 10.10 1.34
C ALA A 249 -20.68 10.13 2.42
N LYS A 250 -20.39 9.62 3.62
CA LYS A 250 -21.28 9.74 4.79
C LYS A 250 -20.74 10.82 5.70
N ASN A 251 -21.63 11.70 6.18
CA ASN A 251 -21.26 12.66 7.22
C ASN A 251 -21.08 11.87 8.53
N GLU A 252 -19.84 11.67 8.98
CA GLU A 252 -19.54 10.86 10.18
C GLU A 252 -19.88 11.56 11.50
N SER A 253 -20.30 12.84 11.48
CA SER A 253 -20.70 13.55 12.69
C SER A 253 -21.90 14.46 12.45
N GLU A 254 -23.03 14.13 13.10
CA GLU A 254 -24.19 15.01 13.25
C GLU A 254 -23.91 16.20 14.20
N GLN A 255 -22.65 16.47 14.57
CA GLN A 255 -22.30 17.33 15.70
C GLN A 255 -21.64 18.67 15.37
N ASN A 256 -21.33 18.95 14.10
CA ASN A 256 -21.03 20.32 13.68
C ASN A 256 -21.72 20.53 12.34
N VAL A 257 -22.50 21.60 12.21
CA VAL A 257 -23.02 22.03 10.91
C VAL A 257 -21.81 22.54 10.13
N GLU A 258 -21.13 21.63 9.42
CA GLU A 258 -19.98 22.00 8.59
C GLU A 258 -20.50 22.91 7.47
N GLU A 259 -20.22 24.20 7.60
CA GLU A 259 -20.65 25.24 6.66
C GLU A 259 -19.90 25.10 5.32
N GLY A 260 -20.60 25.35 4.22
CA GLY A 260 -20.02 25.41 2.87
C GLY A 260 -20.72 24.54 1.83
N TRP A 261 -20.43 24.82 0.56
CA TRP A 261 -21.12 24.17 -0.57
C TRP A 261 -20.91 22.65 -0.60
N ILE A 262 -19.72 22.17 -0.22
CA ILE A 262 -19.31 20.76 -0.27
C ILE A 262 -20.14 19.85 0.64
N TYR A 263 -20.67 20.39 1.74
CA TYR A 263 -21.56 19.71 2.69
C TYR A 263 -23.05 19.91 2.39
N SER A 264 -23.35 20.82 1.47
CA SER A 264 -24.70 21.14 1.02
C SER A 264 -25.03 20.50 -0.34
N ILE A 265 -24.15 19.61 -0.83
CA ILE A 265 -24.33 18.90 -2.11
C ILE A 265 -25.57 18.00 -2.05
N THR A 266 -26.42 18.10 -3.07
CA THR A 266 -27.71 17.39 -3.14
C THR A 266 -27.69 16.14 -4.03
N ASP A 267 -26.69 16.03 -4.90
CA ASP A 267 -26.51 14.96 -5.90
C ASP A 267 -25.24 14.14 -5.62
N LEU A 268 -24.87 13.98 -4.36
CA LEU A 268 -23.66 13.29 -3.91
C LEU A 268 -23.54 11.87 -4.47
N GLU A 269 -24.65 11.13 -4.44
CA GLU A 269 -24.71 9.71 -4.83
C GLU A 269 -24.36 9.50 -6.30
N ASP A 270 -24.62 10.50 -7.15
CA ASP A 270 -24.30 10.45 -8.59
C ASP A 270 -22.78 10.47 -8.83
N PHE A 271 -22.01 10.99 -7.88
CA PHE A 271 -20.54 11.04 -7.94
C PHE A 271 -19.86 9.94 -7.14
N THR A 272 -20.53 9.35 -6.14
CA THR A 272 -19.90 8.37 -5.23
C THR A 272 -20.53 6.98 -5.29
N PRO A 273 -20.50 6.28 -6.45
CA PRO A 273 -21.10 4.96 -6.60
C PRO A 273 -20.50 3.90 -5.66
N ASP A 274 -19.22 4.02 -5.29
CA ASP A 274 -18.53 3.17 -4.32
C ASP A 274 -18.61 3.71 -2.88
N SER A 275 -19.29 4.84 -2.66
CA SER A 275 -19.48 5.47 -1.35
C SER A 275 -18.17 5.81 -0.60
N ARG A 276 -17.09 6.16 -1.31
CA ARG A 276 -15.79 6.55 -0.69
C ARG A 276 -15.76 8.03 -0.34
N GLY A 277 -16.34 8.87 -1.19
CA GLY A 277 -16.48 10.31 -0.95
C GLY A 277 -16.07 11.18 -2.11
N LEU A 278 -15.85 12.46 -1.82
CA LEU A 278 -15.56 13.49 -2.81
C LEU A 278 -14.23 14.19 -2.51
N LEU A 279 -13.52 14.54 -3.58
CA LEU A 279 -12.51 15.58 -3.59
C LEU A 279 -13.17 16.87 -4.08
N ALA A 280 -13.29 17.87 -3.20
CA ALA A 280 -13.66 19.22 -3.61
C ALA A 280 -12.52 19.82 -4.45
N PHE A 281 -12.83 20.26 -5.67
CA PHE A 281 -11.82 20.63 -6.65
C PHE A 281 -12.27 21.81 -7.53
N CYS A 282 -12.61 22.93 -6.89
CA CYS A 282 -13.01 24.17 -7.56
C CYS A 282 -12.00 24.63 -8.65
N PRO A 283 -12.44 25.46 -9.61
CA PRO A 283 -11.67 25.81 -10.79
C PRO A 283 -10.38 26.55 -10.46
N ASN A 284 -9.50 26.57 -11.45
CA ASN A 284 -8.18 27.17 -11.41
C ASN A 284 -7.30 26.53 -10.33
N VAL A 285 -7.37 25.21 -10.20
CA VAL A 285 -6.57 24.41 -9.28
C VAL A 285 -5.95 23.25 -10.02
N GLY A 286 -4.67 23.01 -9.73
CA GLY A 286 -3.95 21.80 -10.09
C GLY A 286 -3.43 21.10 -8.84
N LEU A 287 -3.51 19.77 -8.84
CA LEU A 287 -2.97 18.88 -7.81
C LEU A 287 -2.22 17.74 -8.51
N THR A 288 -0.98 17.53 -8.10
CA THR A 288 -0.12 16.48 -8.64
C THR A 288 0.20 15.45 -7.58
N PHE A 289 -0.05 14.18 -7.89
CA PHE A 289 0.35 13.03 -7.09
C PHE A 289 1.69 12.49 -7.57
N ASP A 290 2.55 12.11 -6.63
CA ASP A 290 3.81 11.42 -6.89
C ASP A 290 3.57 9.91 -6.89
N LEU A 291 3.51 9.32 -8.09
CA LEU A 291 3.29 7.89 -8.27
C LEU A 291 4.52 7.06 -7.88
N GLU A 292 5.72 7.65 -7.89
CA GLU A 292 6.93 6.97 -7.44
C GLU A 292 6.90 6.77 -5.92
N GLU A 293 6.49 7.77 -5.15
CA GLU A 293 6.30 7.65 -3.70
C GLU A 293 5.18 6.67 -3.34
N VAL A 294 4.12 6.57 -4.16
CA VAL A 294 3.11 5.52 -4.02
C VAL A 294 3.72 4.13 -4.24
N ARG A 295 4.50 3.92 -5.31
CA ARG A 295 5.18 2.64 -5.59
C ARG A 295 6.19 2.26 -4.51
N LYS A 296 6.93 3.23 -3.96
CA LYS A 296 7.84 3.00 -2.82
C LYS A 296 7.09 2.49 -1.59
N ARG A 297 5.87 2.99 -1.35
CA ARG A 297 5.04 2.56 -0.23
C ARG A 297 4.44 1.16 -0.45
N TYR A 298 4.10 0.83 -1.70
CA TYR A 298 3.48 -0.42 -2.10
C TYR A 298 4.26 -1.11 -3.24
N PRO A 299 5.47 -1.64 -2.96
CA PRO A 299 6.34 -2.19 -4.00
C PRO A 299 5.77 -3.43 -4.70
N GLU A 300 4.87 -4.15 -4.02
CA GLU A 300 4.18 -5.32 -4.57
C GLU A 300 2.92 -4.95 -5.38
N ALA A 301 2.49 -3.68 -5.34
CA ALA A 301 1.29 -3.22 -6.03
C ALA A 301 1.66 -2.59 -7.38
N ARG A 302 1.14 -3.18 -8.46
CA ARG A 302 1.30 -2.62 -9.80
C ARG A 302 0.14 -1.68 -10.13
N LEU A 303 0.39 -0.38 -10.15
CA LEU A 303 -0.59 0.63 -10.58
C LEU A 303 -0.93 0.42 -12.06
N LYS A 304 -2.21 0.20 -12.39
CA LYS A 304 -2.69 0.01 -13.78
C LYS A 304 -3.43 1.20 -14.35
N GLY A 305 -3.90 2.09 -13.49
CA GLY A 305 -4.67 3.23 -13.93
C GLY A 305 -5.21 4.09 -12.81
N PHE A 306 -5.68 5.27 -13.19
CA PHE A 306 -6.48 6.16 -12.37
C PHE A 306 -7.95 6.01 -12.78
N HIS A 307 -8.84 6.01 -11.79
CA HIS A 307 -10.29 6.04 -11.98
C HIS A 307 -10.92 7.08 -11.06
N ALA A 308 -11.92 7.81 -11.56
CA ALA A 308 -12.78 8.69 -10.78
C ALA A 308 -14.08 9.00 -11.53
N VAL A 309 -15.09 9.46 -10.81
CA VAL A 309 -16.28 10.10 -11.39
C VAL A 309 -16.18 11.60 -11.15
N ALA A 310 -16.27 12.44 -12.18
CA ALA A 310 -16.14 13.88 -12.02
C ALA A 310 -17.36 14.64 -12.53
N GLY A 311 -17.55 15.86 -12.05
CA GLY A 311 -18.56 16.78 -12.57
C GLY A 311 -18.82 17.93 -11.63
N LEU A 312 -19.77 18.79 -12.01
CA LEU A 312 -20.15 19.94 -11.19
C LEU A 312 -21.32 19.52 -10.29
N ALA A 313 -21.11 19.58 -8.98
CA ALA A 313 -22.11 19.22 -8.00
C ALA A 313 -23.22 20.29 -7.88
N SER A 314 -24.43 19.84 -7.63
CA SER A 314 -25.56 20.68 -7.23
C SER A 314 -25.52 20.88 -5.72
N SER A 315 -25.85 22.08 -5.25
CA SER A 315 -25.91 22.38 -3.81
C SER A 315 -27.20 23.13 -3.48
N SER A 316 -27.74 22.88 -2.30
CA SER A 316 -28.87 23.63 -1.76
C SER A 316 -28.55 25.12 -1.52
N LEU A 317 -27.26 25.47 -1.47
CA LEU A 317 -26.79 26.86 -1.35
C LEU A 317 -26.74 27.61 -2.70
N SER A 318 -26.86 26.93 -3.84
CA SER A 318 -26.81 27.60 -5.15
C SER A 318 -28.15 28.23 -5.50
N PRO A 319 -28.19 29.52 -5.89
CA PRO A 319 -29.37 30.08 -6.51
C PRO A 319 -29.61 29.42 -7.88
N PRO A 320 -30.87 29.29 -8.34
CA PRO A 320 -31.22 28.60 -9.60
C PRO A 320 -30.57 29.15 -10.88
N MET A 321 -29.93 30.33 -10.81
CA MET A 321 -29.32 31.02 -11.94
C MET A 321 -27.80 30.83 -12.06
N ALA A 322 -27.15 30.14 -11.12
CA ALA A 322 -25.69 29.98 -11.12
C ALA A 322 -25.27 28.67 -11.79
N ASP A 323 -25.44 28.57 -13.12
CA ASP A 323 -24.90 27.45 -13.91
C ASP A 323 -23.39 27.64 -14.08
N GLY A 324 -22.62 27.20 -13.08
CA GLY A 324 -21.17 27.14 -13.15
C GLY A 324 -20.73 26.27 -14.34
N ARG A 325 -19.54 26.58 -14.87
CA ARG A 325 -18.88 25.81 -15.92
C ARG A 325 -17.40 25.70 -15.58
N ALA A 326 -16.87 24.49 -15.63
CA ALA A 326 -15.46 24.26 -15.46
C ALA A 326 -14.90 23.42 -16.60
N ASP A 327 -13.62 23.58 -16.86
CA ASP A 327 -12.87 22.66 -17.70
C ASP A 327 -12.09 21.70 -16.80
N LEU A 328 -12.04 20.44 -17.20
CA LEU A 328 -11.37 19.36 -16.51
C LEU A 328 -10.23 18.83 -17.39
N TRP A 329 -9.07 18.61 -16.78
CA TRP A 329 -7.86 18.15 -17.46
C TRP A 329 -7.12 17.13 -16.60
N ILE A 330 -6.63 16.06 -17.23
CA ILE A 330 -5.82 15.03 -16.58
C ILE A 330 -4.53 14.84 -17.35
N PHE A 331 -3.41 14.91 -16.65
CA PHE A 331 -2.08 14.71 -17.22
C PHE A 331 -1.36 13.56 -16.55
N VAL A 332 -0.46 12.94 -17.31
CA VAL A 332 0.52 11.98 -16.80
C VAL A 332 1.88 12.38 -17.35
N ASP A 333 2.85 12.63 -16.46
CA ASP A 333 4.18 13.17 -16.79
C ASP A 333 4.11 14.35 -17.78
N GLY A 334 3.22 15.31 -17.50
CA GLY A 334 2.96 16.49 -18.33
C GLY A 334 2.22 16.24 -19.64
N HIS A 335 1.94 15.00 -20.02
CA HIS A 335 1.19 14.67 -21.23
C HIS A 335 -0.30 14.68 -20.96
N LEU A 336 -1.06 15.48 -21.71
CA LEU A 336 -2.52 15.52 -21.61
C LEU A 336 -3.12 14.17 -22.01
N LYS A 337 -3.80 13.51 -21.06
CA LYS A 337 -4.46 12.21 -21.28
C LYS A 337 -5.98 12.34 -21.43
N TYR A 338 -6.59 13.29 -20.72
CA TYR A 338 -8.02 13.55 -20.79
C TYR A 338 -8.32 15.03 -20.66
N LYS A 339 -9.35 15.49 -21.37
CA LYS A 339 -9.83 16.86 -21.34
C LYS A 339 -11.34 16.91 -21.58
N ARG A 340 -12.05 17.66 -20.75
CA ARG A 340 -13.47 18.01 -20.93
C ARG A 340 -13.63 19.51 -20.75
N ILE A 341 -14.03 20.19 -21.81
CA ILE A 341 -14.24 21.65 -21.82
C ILE A 341 -15.71 21.98 -21.58
N GLY A 342 -15.95 23.02 -20.78
CA GLY A 342 -17.27 23.59 -20.53
C GLY A 342 -18.21 22.60 -19.85
N LEU A 343 -17.68 21.77 -18.95
CA LEU A 343 -18.47 20.83 -18.16
C LEU A 343 -19.45 21.62 -17.30
N ALA A 344 -20.74 21.29 -17.43
CA ALA A 344 -21.82 21.93 -16.70
C ALA A 344 -22.66 20.88 -15.97
N ARG A 345 -23.44 21.28 -14.96
CA ARG A 345 -24.30 20.34 -14.18
C ARG A 345 -25.24 19.51 -15.06
N LYS A 346 -25.78 20.12 -16.12
CA LYS A 346 -26.68 19.45 -17.08
C LYS A 346 -26.05 18.27 -17.82
N ASP A 347 -24.71 18.21 -17.88
CA ASP A 347 -23.99 17.13 -18.53
C ASP A 347 -23.93 15.87 -17.65
N GLY A 348 -24.25 16.02 -16.35
CA GLY A 348 -24.15 14.96 -15.36
C GLY A 348 -22.70 14.58 -15.03
N PRO A 349 -22.52 13.54 -14.20
CA PRO A 349 -21.22 12.98 -13.91
C PRO A 349 -20.57 12.36 -15.15
N VAL A 350 -19.25 12.46 -15.23
CA VAL A 350 -18.41 11.83 -16.26
C VAL A 350 -17.43 10.86 -15.62
N GLU A 351 -17.40 9.62 -16.12
CA GLU A 351 -16.38 8.65 -15.73
C GLU A 351 -15.03 8.99 -16.38
N ILE A 352 -13.97 8.87 -15.59
CA ILE A 352 -12.59 9.09 -16.01
C ILE A 352 -11.82 7.80 -15.76
N ASP A 353 -11.26 7.23 -16.82
CA ASP A 353 -10.35 6.11 -16.76
C ASP A 353 -9.08 6.42 -17.54
N ILE A 354 -7.95 6.47 -16.84
CA ILE A 354 -6.63 6.74 -17.42
C ILE A 354 -5.74 5.53 -17.16
N GLU A 355 -5.17 4.96 -18.21
CA GLU A 355 -4.16 3.91 -18.06
C GLU A 355 -2.87 4.50 -17.49
N LEU A 356 -2.24 3.75 -16.58
CA LEU A 356 -0.94 4.05 -16.01
C LEU A 356 -0.02 2.85 -16.22
N THR A 357 1.25 3.15 -16.43
CA THR A 357 2.33 2.21 -16.64
C THR A 357 3.36 2.34 -15.51
N ASP A 358 4.29 1.39 -15.44
CA ASP A 358 5.37 1.42 -14.45
C ASP A 358 6.36 2.57 -14.68
N ALA A 359 6.33 3.21 -15.86
CA ALA A 359 7.18 4.34 -16.23
C ALA A 359 6.58 5.71 -15.92
N ASP A 360 5.32 5.80 -15.50
CA ASP A 360 4.65 7.08 -15.23
C ASP A 360 4.96 7.58 -13.80
N HIS A 361 5.43 8.81 -13.64
CA HIS A 361 5.90 9.32 -12.34
C HIS A 361 4.88 10.24 -11.65
N PHE A 362 4.10 10.99 -12.43
CA PHE A 362 3.16 11.98 -11.93
C PHE A 362 1.76 11.78 -12.53
N LEU A 363 0.75 11.93 -11.68
CA LEU A 363 -0.64 12.09 -12.09
C LEU A 363 -1.10 13.48 -11.67
N THR A 364 -1.51 14.30 -12.63
CA THR A 364 -1.93 15.68 -12.36
C THR A 364 -3.40 15.88 -12.71
N LEU A 365 -4.19 16.26 -11.72
CA LEU A 365 -5.59 16.67 -11.88
C LEU A 365 -5.64 18.19 -11.97
N VAL A 366 -6.36 18.73 -12.95
CA VAL A 366 -6.48 20.19 -13.12
C VAL A 366 -7.91 20.57 -13.46
N SER A 367 -8.32 21.70 -12.90
CA SER A 367 -9.56 22.39 -13.26
C SER A 367 -9.25 23.84 -13.65
N THR A 368 -9.89 24.36 -14.69
CA THR A 368 -9.92 25.80 -15.01
C THR A 368 -11.37 26.27 -15.07
N ASP A 369 -11.60 27.57 -14.87
CA ASP A 369 -12.94 28.13 -15.08
C ASP A 369 -13.36 28.02 -16.55
N GLY A 370 -14.66 27.89 -16.80
CA GLY A 370 -15.26 27.72 -18.13
C GLY A 370 -15.47 29.03 -18.88
N GLY A 371 -14.77 30.10 -18.50
CA GLY A 371 -14.84 31.42 -19.12
C GLY A 371 -15.94 32.35 -18.58
N ASP A 372 -16.69 31.94 -17.56
CA ASP A 372 -17.63 32.79 -16.79
C ASP A 372 -17.16 33.12 -15.38
N GLY A 373 -15.89 32.82 -15.09
CA GLY A 373 -15.30 32.99 -13.78
C GLY A 373 -15.75 31.91 -12.79
N ILE A 374 -15.25 31.98 -11.57
CA ILE A 374 -15.25 30.84 -10.63
C ILE A 374 -16.56 30.60 -9.85
N ILE A 375 -17.63 31.32 -10.16
CA ILE A 375 -18.83 31.31 -9.32
C ILE A 375 -19.62 30.02 -9.57
N ALA A 376 -19.82 29.25 -8.51
CA ALA A 376 -20.60 28.00 -8.53
C ALA A 376 -20.01 26.87 -9.40
N ASP A 377 -18.75 27.01 -9.81
CA ASP A 377 -17.94 25.97 -10.46
C ASP A 377 -17.49 24.93 -9.42
N TRP A 378 -18.45 24.21 -8.86
CA TRP A 378 -18.23 23.23 -7.80
C TRP A 378 -17.87 21.88 -8.40
N LEU A 379 -16.73 21.85 -9.11
CA LEU A 379 -16.18 20.62 -9.64
C LEU A 379 -15.74 19.70 -8.48
N VAL A 380 -16.11 18.43 -8.59
CA VAL A 380 -15.73 17.37 -7.65
C VAL A 380 -15.15 16.17 -8.41
N PHE A 381 -14.27 15.42 -7.75
CA PHE A 381 -13.95 14.04 -8.12
C PHE A 381 -14.50 13.12 -7.04
N GLY A 382 -15.50 12.32 -7.39
CA GLY A 382 -16.01 11.25 -6.56
C GLY A 382 -15.24 9.94 -6.78
N ASP A 383 -15.06 9.24 -5.66
CA ASP A 383 -14.38 7.95 -5.57
C ASP A 383 -13.02 7.84 -6.32
N PRO A 384 -12.13 8.85 -6.24
CA PRO A 384 -10.88 8.83 -6.98
C PRO A 384 -9.90 7.80 -6.41
N VAL A 385 -9.46 6.87 -7.26
CA VAL A 385 -8.55 5.79 -6.88
C VAL A 385 -7.47 5.54 -7.92
N LEU A 386 -6.30 5.08 -7.46
CA LEU A 386 -5.37 4.36 -8.32
C LEU A 386 -5.74 2.87 -8.28
N ARG A 387 -6.10 2.33 -9.44
CA ARG A 387 -6.42 0.92 -9.61
C ARG A 387 -5.13 0.11 -9.61
N ILE A 388 -5.15 -1.02 -8.91
CA ILE A 388 -4.03 -1.96 -8.88
C ILE A 388 -4.36 -3.14 -9.79
N SER A 389 -3.33 -3.69 -10.42
CA SER A 389 -3.42 -4.94 -11.19
C SER A 389 -3.74 -6.08 -10.23
N ASP A 390 -4.73 -6.90 -10.56
CA ASP A 390 -4.85 -8.17 -9.86
C ASP A 390 -3.56 -8.94 -10.15
N ALA A 391 -2.82 -9.32 -9.11
CA ALA A 391 -1.68 -10.19 -9.30
C ALA A 391 -2.21 -11.49 -9.88
N ILE A 392 -1.83 -11.79 -11.14
CA ILE A 392 -1.47 -13.10 -11.71
C ILE A 392 -1.37 -12.93 -13.25
N GLU A 393 -0.15 -13.09 -13.77
CA GLU A 393 0.22 -14.24 -14.62
C GLU A 393 1.69 -14.61 -14.37
#